data_AF-A0A8J4THT4-F1
#
_entry.id   AF-A0A8J4THT4-F1
#
_cell.length_a   1.000
_cell.length_b   1.000
_cell.length_c   1.000
_cell.angle_alpha   90.00
_cell.angle_beta   90.00
_cell.angle_gamma   90.00
#
_symmetry.space_group_name_H-M   'P 1'
#
loop_
_entity.id
_entity.type
_entity.pdbx_description
1 polymer ?
#
loop_
_entity_poly.entity_id
_entity_poly.type
_entity_poly.pdbx_seq_one_letter_code
_entity_poly.pdbx_strand_id
1 'polypeptide(L)' 'HPLFGHHVPLSSGSGFIVTDTGVILTNAHVVSSSVTSIGRQQLRVQLHDGKTYEASITDIDKKSDIATIKVNPR' A
#
# COMPACT_ATOMS: atom_id res chain seq x y z
N HIS A 1 -3.56 26.87 -19.00
CA HIS A 1 -2.75 25.92 -18.22
C HIS A 1 -3.59 24.71 -17.88
N PRO A 2 -3.38 23.53 -18.48
CA PRO A 2 -4.11 22.33 -18.08
C PRO A 2 -3.36 21.68 -16.91
N LEU A 3 -4.04 21.58 -15.77
CA LEU A 3 -3.58 20.87 -14.60
C LEU A 3 -3.69 19.38 -14.90
N PHE A 4 -2.56 18.73 -15.16
CA PHE A 4 -2.47 17.27 -15.27
C PHE A 4 -3.17 16.62 -14.06
N GLY A 5 -3.95 15.58 -14.33
CA GLY A 5 -4.64 14.74 -13.35
C GLY A 5 -3.65 14.00 -12.45
N HIS A 6 -3.05 14.72 -11.52
CA HIS A 6 -2.16 14.15 -10.53
C HIS A 6 -3.01 13.30 -9.58
N HIS A 7 -2.87 11.99 -9.71
CA HIS A 7 -3.29 11.04 -8.69
C HIS A 7 -2.39 11.28 -7.47
N VAL A 8 -2.74 12.28 -6.66
CA VAL A 8 -1.96 12.64 -5.47
C VAL A 8 -2.03 11.45 -4.53
N PRO A 9 -0.89 10.85 -4.13
CA PRO A 9 -0.91 9.74 -3.19
C PRO A 9 -1.50 10.23 -1.86
N LEU A 10 -2.61 9.63 -1.45
CA LEU A 10 -3.34 9.98 -0.23
C LEU A 10 -2.56 9.59 1.04
N SER A 11 -1.59 8.69 0.90
CA SER A 11 -0.66 8.28 1.95
C SER A 11 0.57 7.64 1.29
N SER A 12 1.72 7.83 1.90
CA SER A 12 2.99 7.20 1.51
C SER A 12 3.71 6.75 2.78
N GLY A 13 4.37 5.59 2.71
CA GLY A 13 5.10 5.03 3.82
C GLY A 13 6.01 3.90 3.36
N SER A 14 6.71 3.30 4.30
CA SER A 14 7.61 2.17 4.07
C SER A 14 7.07 0.90 4.72
N GLY A 15 7.65 -0.22 4.30
CA GLY A 15 7.37 -1.54 4.84
C GLY A 15 8.49 -2.49 4.44
N PHE A 16 8.43 -3.71 4.97
CA PHE A 16 9.41 -4.74 4.67
C PHE A 16 8.73 -6.07 4.40
N ILE A 17 9.31 -6.85 3.49
CA ILE A 17 8.83 -8.18 3.14
C ILE A 17 9.13 -9.10 4.33
N VAL A 18 8.10 -9.79 4.81
CA VAL A 18 8.19 -10.71 5.97
C VAL A 18 8.06 -12.17 5.58
N THR A 19 7.63 -12.46 4.34
CA THR A 19 7.53 -13.84 3.82
C THR A 19 7.93 -13.90 2.35
N ASP A 20 8.44 -15.04 1.90
CA ASP A 20 8.74 -15.31 0.48
C ASP A 20 7.48 -15.29 -0.41
N THR A 21 6.30 -15.39 0.18
CA THR A 21 5.01 -15.32 -0.53
C THR A 21 4.59 -13.89 -0.91
N GLY A 22 5.41 -12.88 -0.59
CA GLY A 22 5.15 -11.49 -0.91
C GLY A 22 4.28 -10.75 0.11
N VAL A 23 4.23 -11.23 1.36
CA VAL A 23 3.61 -10.47 2.46
C VAL A 23 4.58 -9.41 2.94
N ILE A 24 4.07 -8.20 3.10
CA ILE A 24 4.78 -7.01 3.55
C ILE A 24 4.12 -6.51 4.83
N LEU A 25 4.95 -6.24 5.84
CA LEU A 25 4.54 -5.57 7.06
C LEU A 25 4.73 -4.06 6.91
N THR A 26 3.73 -3.29 7.33
CA THR A 26 3.74 -1.83 7.33
C THR A 26 2.88 -1.31 8.48
N ASN A 27 2.75 0.00 8.60
CA ASN A 27 1.91 0.61 9.63
C ASN A 27 0.45 0.67 9.17
N ALA A 28 -0.48 0.49 10.12
CA ALA A 28 -1.92 0.57 9.84
C ALA A 28 -2.34 1.95 9.31
N HIS A 29 -1.77 3.02 9.86
CA HIS A 29 -2.02 4.38 9.38
C HIS A 29 -1.64 4.58 7.90
N VAL A 30 -0.54 3.96 7.44
CA VAL A 30 -0.06 4.10 6.05
C VAL A 30 -1.10 3.57 5.06
N VAL A 31 -1.72 2.42 5.38
CA VAL A 31 -2.70 1.76 4.50
C VAL A 31 -4.14 2.22 4.73
N SER A 32 -4.45 2.78 5.89
CA SER A 32 -5.82 3.19 6.27
C SER A 32 -6.38 4.27 5.34
N SER A 33 -5.56 5.20 4.85
CA SER A 33 -5.98 6.23 3.88
C SER A 33 -6.32 5.67 2.50
N SER A 34 -5.99 4.40 2.22
CA SER A 34 -6.43 3.68 1.02
C SER A 34 -7.83 3.10 1.15
N VAL A 35 -8.33 2.93 2.38
CA VAL A 35 -9.62 2.27 2.66
C VAL A 35 -10.77 3.27 2.74
N THR A 36 -10.47 4.56 2.92
CA THR A 36 -11.46 5.61 3.19
C THR A 36 -12.02 6.31 1.95
N SER A 37 -11.42 6.13 0.76
CA SER A 37 -11.93 6.77 -0.46
C SER A 37 -12.93 5.88 -1.18
N ILE A 38 -14.12 6.43 -1.43
CA ILE A 38 -15.17 5.82 -2.25
C ILE A 38 -14.70 5.81 -3.71
N GLY A 39 -13.94 4.78 -4.08
CA GLY A 39 -13.39 4.59 -5.42
C GLY A 39 -12.07 3.82 -5.33
N ARG A 40 -12.02 2.64 -5.97
CA ARG A 40 -10.91 1.66 -6.01
C ARG A 40 -9.52 2.28 -5.80
N GLN A 41 -9.12 2.50 -4.56
CA GLN A 41 -7.80 3.02 -4.26
C GLN A 41 -6.83 1.86 -4.40
N GLN A 42 -5.97 1.95 -5.42
CA GLN A 42 -5.01 0.91 -5.73
C GLN A 42 -3.78 1.09 -4.85
N LEU A 43 -3.57 0.16 -3.91
CA LEU A 43 -2.36 0.12 -3.13
C LEU A 43 -1.20 -0.30 -4.05
N ARG A 44 -0.18 0.55 -4.14
CA ARG A 44 1.02 0.27 -4.94
C ARG A 44 2.24 0.18 -4.03
N VAL A 45 3.02 -0.86 -4.25
CA VAL A 45 4.29 -1.08 -3.58
C VAL A 45 5.39 -0.99 -4.61
N GLN A 46 6.35 -0.10 -4.39
CA GLN A 46 7.58 -0.07 -5.15
C GLN A 46 8.66 -0.83 -4.36
N LEU A 47 9.23 -1.86 -4.99
CA LEU A 47 10.37 -2.59 -4.43
C LEU A 47 11.67 -1.84 -4.71
N HIS A 48 12.73 -2.22 -3.99
CA HIS A 48 14.06 -1.63 -4.13
C HIS A 48 14.67 -1.78 -5.53
N ASP A 49 14.20 -2.75 -6.33
CA ASP A 49 14.60 -2.95 -7.72
C ASP A 49 13.87 -2.01 -8.71
N GLY A 50 13.03 -1.11 -8.18
CA GLY A 50 12.23 -0.16 -8.95
C GLY A 50 10.91 -0.72 -9.49
N LYS A 51 10.66 -2.03 -9.36
CA LYS A 51 9.41 -2.64 -9.81
C LYS A 51 8.25 -2.23 -8.90
N THR A 52 7.10 -1.97 -9.52
CA THR A 52 5.87 -1.59 -8.81
C THR A 52 4.83 -2.69 -8.94
N TYR A 53 4.25 -3.10 -7.82
CA TYR A 53 3.23 -4.13 -7.74
C TYR A 53 1.95 -3.57 -7.13
N GLU A 54 0.83 -4.13 -7.55
CA GLU A 54 -0.44 -3.93 -6.86
C GLU A 54 -0.47 -4.81 -5.61
N ALA A 55 -0.89 -4.22 -4.51
CA ALA A 55 -1.02 -4.90 -3.24
C ALA A 55 -2.45 -4.87 -2.73
N SER A 56 -2.79 -5.88 -1.94
CA SER A 56 -4.06 -5.98 -1.24
C SER A 56 -3.81 -6.08 0.25
N ILE A 57 -4.65 -5.42 1.03
CA ILE A 57 -4.58 -5.50 2.49
C ILE A 57 -5.01 -6.91 2.89
N THR A 58 -4.18 -7.57 3.71
CA THR A 58 -4.48 -8.90 4.25
C THR A 58 -5.02 -8.79 5.66
N ASP A 59 -4.38 -7.98 6.51
CA ASP A 59 -4.80 -7.75 7.90
C ASP A 59 -4.43 -6.34 8.38
N ILE A 60 -5.20 -5.80 9.33
CA ILE A 60 -4.96 -4.49 9.96
C ILE A 60 -5.27 -4.59 11.45
N ASP A 61 -4.27 -4.31 12.28
CA ASP A 61 -4.42 -4.04 13.71
C ASP A 61 -4.22 -2.54 13.99
N LYS A 62 -5.34 -1.82 14.13
CA LYS A 62 -5.33 -0.38 14.47
C LYS A 62 -4.85 -0.10 15.89
N LYS A 63 -4.94 -1.07 16.82
CA LYS A 63 -4.55 -0.87 18.22
C LYS A 63 -3.03 -0.82 18.33
N SER A 64 -2.34 -1.65 17.57
CA SER A 64 -0.86 -1.74 17.55
C SER A 64 -0.23 -0.90 16.43
N ASP A 65 -1.02 -0.24 15.60
CA ASP A 65 -0.62 0.46 14.36
C ASP A 65 0.13 -0.44 13.35
N ILE A 66 -0.28 -1.70 13.22
CA ILE A 66 0.35 -2.68 12.33
C ILE A 66 -0.62 -3.10 11.23
N ALA A 67 -0.13 -3.26 10.01
CA ALA A 67 -0.87 -3.86 8.91
C ALA A 67 0.01 -4.79 8.08
N THR A 68 -0.62 -5.82 7.51
CA THR A 68 0.00 -6.69 6.52
C THR A 68 -0.68 -6.51 5.17
N ILE A 69 0.13 -6.40 4.14
CA ILE A 69 -0.32 -6.31 2.75
C ILE A 69 0.36 -7.41 1.94
N LYS A 70 -0.29 -7.87 0.89
CA LYS A 70 0.26 -8.86 -0.02
C LYS A 70 0.40 -8.28 -1.41
N VAL A 71 1.59 -8.35 -1.99
CA VAL A 71 1.80 -8.01 -3.40
C VAL A 71 1.38 -9.17 -4.28
N ASN A 72 0.68 -8.86 -5.36
CA ASN A 72 0.36 -9.84 -6.40
C ASN A 72 1.26 -9.56 -7.61
N PRO A 73 2.14 -10.50 -8.01
CA PRO A 73 2.81 -10.39 -9.30
C PRO A 73 1.74 -10.43 -10.41
N ARG A 74 1.78 -9.45 -11.30
CA ARG A 74 0.95 -9.42 -12.51
C ARG A 74 1.50 -10.37 -13.57
#